data_AF-A0A933VLF3-F1
#
_entry.id   AF-A0A933VLF3-F1
#
_cell.length_a   1.000
_cell.length_b   1.000
_cell.length_c   1.000
_cell.angle_alpha   90.00
_cell.angle_beta   90.00
_cell.angle_gamma   90.00
#
_symmetry.space_group_name_H-M   'P 1'
#
loop_
_entity.id
_entity.type
_entity.pdbx_description
1 polymer ?
#
loop_
_entity_poly.entity_id
_entity_poly.type
_entity_poly.pdbx_seq_one_letter_code
_entity_poly.pdbx_strand_id
1 'polypeptide(L)' 'MVQDNQENFSKCGCEPCPSYNACMRGGSQKLFCGKDKSSCEVPMNGCICMNCLVHMENNLQSGYYCKKGKEE' A
#
# COMPACT_ATOMS: atom_id res chain seq x y z
N MET A 1 -1.53 11.01 -8.79
CA MET A 1 -1.08 10.82 -7.39
C MET A 1 -2.26 10.51 -6.49
N VAL A 2 -2.15 9.49 -5.63
CA VAL A 2 -3.20 9.13 -4.64
C VAL A 2 -3.16 10.12 -3.48
N GLN A 3 -4.31 10.62 -3.05
CA GLN A 3 -4.40 11.51 -1.89
C GLN A 3 -4.34 10.74 -0.57
N ASP A 4 -3.57 11.23 0.40
CA ASP A 4 -3.60 10.74 1.78
C ASP A 4 -4.81 11.33 2.53
N ASN A 5 -5.95 10.67 2.41
CA ASN A 5 -7.20 11.07 3.05
C ASN A 5 -7.93 9.88 3.67
N GLN A 6 -8.95 10.17 4.49
CA GLN A 6 -9.71 9.14 5.21
C GLN A 6 -10.40 8.14 4.28
N GLU A 7 -10.86 8.58 3.11
CA GLU A 7 -11.53 7.72 2.13
C GLU A 7 -10.58 6.65 1.60
N ASN A 8 -9.42 7.07 1.05
CA ASN A 8 -8.41 6.16 0.54
C ASN A 8 -7.85 5.26 1.64
N PHE A 9 -7.66 5.79 2.85
CA PHE A 9 -7.20 5.01 4.00
C PHE A 9 -8.18 3.90 4.39
N SER A 10 -9.49 4.17 4.28
CA SER A 10 -10.55 3.21 4.60
C SER A 10 -10.73 2.15 3.51
N LYS A 11 -10.58 2.54 2.23
CA LYS A 11 -10.62 1.62 1.07
C LYS A 11 -9.33 0.77 0.92
N CYS A 12 -8.25 1.16 1.59
CA CYS A 12 -6.96 0.51 1.45
C CYS A 12 -6.96 -0.92 2.00
N GLY A 13 -6.67 -1.89 1.14
CA GLY A 13 -6.61 -3.33 1.46
C GLY A 13 -5.22 -3.85 1.80
N CYS A 14 -4.35 -3.07 2.48
CA CYS A 14 -3.00 -3.53 2.81
C CYS A 14 -2.97 -4.67 3.85
N GLU A 15 -3.88 -4.71 4.81
CA GLU A 15 -3.89 -5.71 5.90
C GLU A 15 -3.89 -7.19 5.45
N PRO A 16 -4.69 -7.60 4.45
CA PRO A 16 -4.67 -8.97 3.93
C PRO A 16 -3.51 -9.26 2.95
N CYS A 17 -2.65 -8.29 2.63
CA CYS A 17 -1.57 -8.51 1.68
C CYS A 17 -0.52 -9.49 2.26
N PRO A 18 -0.05 -10.49 1.51
CA PRO A 18 0.94 -11.45 2.02
C PRO A 18 2.32 -10.83 2.28
N SER A 19 2.61 -9.67 1.67
CA SER A 19 3.81 -8.86 1.97
C SER A 19 3.63 -7.94 3.18
N TYR A 20 2.43 -7.84 3.76
CA TYR A 20 2.14 -7.00 4.92
C TYR A 20 2.46 -7.72 6.23
N ASN A 21 3.46 -7.22 6.93
CA ASN A 21 4.06 -7.92 8.08
C ASN A 21 3.73 -7.27 9.43
N ALA A 22 4.23 -7.89 10.50
CA ALA A 22 4.01 -7.43 11.87
C ALA A 22 4.59 -6.02 12.15
N CYS A 23 5.70 -5.64 11.53
CA CYS A 23 6.29 -4.31 11.67
C CYS A 23 5.35 -3.22 11.13
N MET A 24 4.79 -3.43 9.95
CA MET A 24 3.81 -2.51 9.37
C MET A 24 2.51 -2.47 10.18
N ARG A 25 2.04 -3.64 10.67
CA ARG A 25 0.88 -3.74 11.58
C ARG A 25 1.09 -2.96 12.88
N GLY A 26 2.26 -3.12 13.52
CA GLY A 26 2.59 -2.43 14.76
C GLY A 26 2.61 -0.92 14.60
N GLY A 27 3.03 -0.43 13.44
CA GLY A 27 2.97 1.01 13.08
C GLY A 27 1.65 1.46 12.45
N SER A 28 0.65 0.59 12.30
CA SER A 28 -0.59 0.86 11.55
C SER A 28 -0.34 1.48 10.17
N GLN A 29 0.76 1.08 9.52
CA GLN A 29 1.21 1.65 8.26
C GLN A 29 0.36 1.09 7.12
N LYS A 30 -0.36 1.93 6.38
CA LYS A 30 -1.01 1.53 5.13
C LYS A 30 -1.11 2.71 4.18
N LEU A 31 -1.74 2.49 3.03
CA LEU A 31 -1.88 3.49 1.96
C LEU A 31 -0.51 3.95 1.40
N PHE A 32 0.44 3.03 1.26
CA PHE A 32 1.78 3.34 0.74
C PHE A 32 1.79 3.92 -0.67
N CYS A 33 0.71 3.77 -1.46
CA CYS A 33 0.55 4.39 -2.77
C CYS A 33 0.21 5.90 -2.71
N GLY A 34 -0.34 6.39 -1.60
CA GLY A 34 -0.59 7.81 -1.34
C GLY A 34 0.36 8.44 -0.32
N LYS A 35 1.09 7.60 0.41
CA LYS A 35 2.13 7.98 1.37
C LYS A 35 3.53 7.61 0.84
N ASP A 36 4.49 7.52 1.74
CA ASP A 36 5.81 6.97 1.50
C ASP A 36 5.84 5.44 1.61
N LYS A 37 6.95 4.85 1.13
CA LYS A 37 7.27 3.43 1.35
C LYS A 37 7.45 3.13 2.84
N SER A 38 7.32 1.85 3.20
CA SER A 38 7.62 1.41 4.56
C SER A 38 9.12 1.45 4.85
N SER A 39 9.47 1.76 6.10
CA SER A 39 10.82 1.59 6.64
C SER A 39 11.08 0.16 7.14
N CYS A 40 10.04 -0.68 7.20
CA CYS A 40 10.15 -2.08 7.57
C CYS A 40 10.76 -2.90 6.42
N GLU A 41 11.38 -4.03 6.76
CA GLU A 41 11.78 -5.02 5.75
C GLU A 41 10.54 -5.60 5.07
N VAL A 42 10.44 -5.49 3.74
CA VAL A 42 9.26 -5.95 2.98
C VAL A 42 9.57 -7.30 2.31
N PRO A 43 8.98 -8.42 2.81
CA PRO A 43 9.14 -9.71 2.16
C PRO A 43 8.41 -9.72 0.81
N MET A 44 8.99 -10.36 -0.21
CA MET A 44 8.40 -10.44 -1.56
C MET A 44 7.51 -11.69 -1.70
N ASN A 45 6.48 -11.78 -0.87
CA ASN A 45 5.55 -12.93 -0.82
C ASN A 45 4.33 -12.77 -1.77
N GLY A 46 4.37 -11.81 -2.70
CA GLY A 46 3.24 -11.41 -3.53
C GLY A 46 2.62 -10.07 -3.11
N CYS A 47 2.04 -9.33 -4.04
CA CYS A 47 1.31 -8.08 -3.77
C CYS A 47 -0.05 -8.13 -4.43
N ILE A 48 -1.07 -7.78 -3.66
CA ILE A 48 -2.47 -7.70 -4.10
C ILE A 48 -2.85 -6.28 -4.53
N CYS A 49 -1.85 -5.40 -4.68
CA CYS A 49 -2.06 -3.98 -4.89
C CYS A 49 -2.84 -3.68 -6.17
N MET A 50 -2.64 -4.48 -7.23
CA MET A 50 -3.40 -4.37 -8.50
C MET A 50 -4.90 -4.58 -8.32
N ASN A 51 -5.30 -5.38 -7.33
CA ASN A 51 -6.71 -5.66 -7.01
C ASN A 51 -7.24 -4.76 -5.87
N CYS A 52 -6.44 -3.81 -5.39
CA CYS A 52 -6.88 -2.89 -4.35
C CYS A 52 -7.78 -1.80 -4.94
N LEU A 53 -8.91 -1.51 -4.29
CA LEU A 53 -9.84 -0.46 -4.72
C LEU A 53 -9.14 0.88 -4.96
N VAL A 54 -8.26 1.30 -4.04
CA VAL A 54 -7.50 2.56 -4.17
C VAL A 54 -6.64 2.58 -5.43
N HIS A 55 -6.00 1.47 -5.78
CA HIS A 55 -5.17 1.37 -6.98
C HIS A 55 -6.01 1.51 -8.25
N MET A 56 -7.14 0.79 -8.32
CA MET A 56 -8.05 0.82 -9.47
C MET A 56 -8.71 2.19 -9.66
N GLU A 57 -9.26 2.78 -8.58
CA GLU A 57 -9.92 4.09 -8.64
C GLU A 57 -8.97 5.23 -9.03
N ASN A 58 -7.67 5.09 -8.70
CA ASN A 58 -6.65 6.08 -9.04
C ASN A 58 -5.86 5.73 -10.31
N ASN A 59 -6.27 4.70 -11.07
CA ASN A 59 -5.65 4.28 -12.33
C ASN A 59 -4.13 4.09 -12.26
N LEU A 60 -3.64 3.57 -11.13
CA LEU A 60 -2.21 3.36 -10.95
C LEU A 60 -1.72 2.17 -11.79
N GLN A 61 -0.44 2.15 -12.14
CA GLN A 61 0.13 1.13 -13.03
C GLN A 61 1.04 0.14 -12.28
N SER A 62 1.59 0.55 -11.14
CA SER A 62 2.59 -0.20 -10.39
C SER A 62 1.97 -1.00 -9.23
N GLY A 63 2.83 -1.67 -8.48
CA GLY A 63 2.48 -2.36 -7.26
C GLY A 63 3.63 -2.30 -6.28
N TYR A 64 3.51 -3.04 -5.18
CA TYR A 64 4.53 -3.06 -4.13
C TYR A 64 4.89 -1.66 -3.62
N TYR A 65 3.89 -0.78 -3.48
CA TYR A 65 4.07 0.59 -2.97
C TYR A 65 4.72 0.61 -1.59
N CYS A 66 4.49 -0.41 -0.75
CA CYS A 66 5.17 -0.58 0.53
C CYS A 66 6.70 -0.68 0.43
N LYS A 67 7.24 -1.09 -0.73
CA LYS A 67 8.68 -1.21 -0.99
C LYS A 67 9.20 -0.13 -1.95
N LYS A 68 8.45 0.14 -3.02
CA LYS A 68 8.85 1.06 -4.09
C LYS A 68 8.55 2.53 -3.77
N GLY A 69 7.54 2.79 -2.93
CA GLY A 69 6.96 4.12 -2.73
C GLY A 69 5.85 4.41 -3.73
N LYS A 70 5.24 5.60 -3.61
CA LYS A 70 4.21 6.11 -4.51
C LYS A 70 4.70 6.22 -5.96
N GLU A 71 3.78 6.10 -6.91
CA GLU A 71 4.05 6.42 -8.32
C GLU A 71 4.22 7.94 -8.50
N GLU A 72 5.20 8.31 -9.33
CA GLU A 72 5.48 9.70 -9.72
C GLU A 72 4.52 10.20 -10.81
#